data_AF-A0A2T4CN17-F1
#
_entry.id   AF-A0A2T4CN17-F1
#
_cell.length_a   1.000
_cell.length_b   1.000
_cell.length_c   1.000
_cell.angle_alpha   90.00
_cell.angle_beta   90.00
_cell.angle_gamma   90.00
#
_symmetry.space_group_name_H-M   'P 1'
#
loop_
_entity.id
_entity.type
_entity.pdbx_description
1 polymer ?
#
loop_
_entity_poly.entity_id
_entity_poly.type
_entity_poly.pdbx_seq_one_letter_code
_entity_poly.pdbx_strand_id
1 'polypeptide(L)' 'MLLVSDDEAAAAQQLCYEHTDQWIEPSSAVVLAALKRYPEHFQGQRVGVIVSGGNVTKVQP' A
#
# COMPACT_ATOMS: atom_id res chain seq x y z
N MET A 1 2.90 -14.49 -7.85
CA MET A 1 3.66 -13.28 -7.49
C MET A 1 3.02 -12.11 -8.22
N LEU A 2 2.61 -11.07 -7.49
CA LEU A 2 2.01 -9.86 -8.08
C LEU A 2 3.06 -8.76 -8.04
N LEU A 3 3.31 -8.11 -9.18
CA LEU A 3 4.31 -7.06 -9.31
C LEU A 3 3.64 -5.69 -9.28
N VAL A 4 4.29 -4.73 -8.65
CA VAL A 4 3.86 -3.33 -8.63
C VAL A 4 5.07 -2.44 -8.87
N SER A 5 4.83 -1.25 -9.40
CA SER A 5 5.83 -0.21 -9.57
C SER A 5 6.02 0.61 -8.30
N ASP A 6 7.14 1.32 -8.21
CA ASP A 6 7.42 2.24 -7.10
C ASP A 6 6.37 3.36 -7.03
N ASP A 7 5.88 3.87 -8.17
CA ASP A 7 4.81 4.87 -8.22
C ASP A 7 3.50 4.35 -7.63
N GLU A 8 3.16 3.09 -7.90
CA GLU A 8 1.98 2.45 -7.30
C GLU A 8 2.15 2.25 -5.80
N ALA A 9 3.36 1.88 -5.34
CA ALA A 9 3.66 1.77 -3.92
C ALA A 9 3.57 3.13 -3.20
N ALA A 10 4.09 4.20 -3.80
CA ALA A 10 3.97 5.56 -3.26
C ALA A 10 2.50 6.03 -3.20
N ALA A 11 1.72 5.80 -4.26
CA ALA A 11 0.28 6.10 -4.25
C ALA A 11 -0.48 5.28 -3.20
N ALA A 12 -0.07 4.03 -2.96
CA ALA A 12 -0.67 3.17 -1.95
C ALA A 12 -0.30 3.58 -0.51
N GLN A 13 0.91 4.11 -0.29
CA GLN A 13 1.30 4.73 0.98
C GLN A 13 0.38 5.91 1.31
N GLN A 14 0.18 6.81 0.34
CA GLN A 14 -0.73 7.95 0.49
C GLN A 14 -2.17 7.50 0.79
N LEU A 15 -2.67 6.49 0.07
CA LEU A 15 -3.99 5.89 0.33
C LEU A 15 -4.10 5.33 1.75
N CYS A 16 -3.05 4.68 2.26
CA CYS A 16 -3.04 4.17 3.63
C CYS A 16 -3.18 5.32 4.64
N TYR A 17 -2.43 6.41 4.45
CA TYR A 17 -2.50 7.59 5.31
C TYR A 17 -3.90 8.21 5.31
N GLU A 18 -4.51 8.40 4.14
CA GLU A 18 -5.86 8.98 3.99
C GLU A 18 -6.96 8.22 4.74
N HIS A 19 -6.77 6.91 4.95
CA HIS A 19 -7.77 6.06 5.61
C HIS A 19 -7.44 5.68 7.05
N THR A 20 -6.18 5.82 7.49
CA THR A 20 -5.72 5.29 8.79
C THR A 20 -4.96 6.29 9.64
N ASP A 21 -4.62 7.47 9.08
CA ASP A 21 -3.71 8.46 9.66
C ASP A 21 -2.31 7.92 10.00
N GLN A 22 -1.93 6.73 9.48
CA GLN A 22 -0.61 6.14 9.67
C GLN A 22 0.28 6.34 8.44
N TRP A 23 1.54 6.70 8.69
CA TRP A 23 2.58 6.69 7.66
C TRP A 23 3.29 5.34 7.68
N ILE A 24 3.33 4.70 6.51
CA ILE A 24 3.99 3.41 6.30
C ILE A 24 5.15 3.59 5.32
N GLU A 25 6.13 2.70 5.27
CA GLU A 25 7.20 2.79 4.27
C GLU A 25 6.72 2.32 2.88
N PRO A 26 7.28 2.82 1.75
CA PRO A 26 6.86 2.39 0.42
C PRO A 26 7.00 0.87 0.20
N SER A 27 8.05 0.26 0.79
CA SER A 27 8.28 -1.19 0.74
C SER A 27 7.17 -2.01 1.40
N SER A 28 6.44 -1.47 2.38
CA SER A 28 5.33 -2.15 3.04
C SER A 28 3.97 -1.82 2.39
N ALA A 29 3.88 -0.73 1.63
CA ALA A 29 2.68 -0.33 0.88
C ALA A 29 2.39 -1.21 -0.35
N VAL A 30 3.35 -2.03 -0.78
CA VAL A 30 3.23 -2.90 -1.98
C VAL A 30 2.02 -3.84 -1.95
N VAL A 31 1.58 -4.26 -0.76
CA VAL A 31 0.39 -5.12 -0.62
C VAL A 31 -0.90 -4.37 -0.97
N LEU A 32 -1.00 -3.09 -0.58
CA LEU A 32 -2.14 -2.23 -0.94
C LEU A 32 -2.11 -1.88 -2.42
N ALA A 33 -0.91 -1.61 -2.96
CA ALA A 33 -0.72 -1.40 -4.40
C ALA A 33 -1.18 -2.62 -5.21
N ALA A 34 -0.86 -3.84 -4.75
CA ALA A 34 -1.27 -5.05 -5.43
C ALA A 34 -2.81 -5.24 -5.39
N LEU A 35 -3.47 -4.96 -4.27
CA LEU A 35 -4.94 -5.00 -4.19
C LEU A 35 -5.59 -4.03 -5.19
N LYS A 36 -5.01 -2.84 -5.35
CA LYS A 36 -5.53 -1.81 -6.26
C LYS A 36 -5.25 -2.13 -7.74
N ARG A 37 -4.07 -2.67 -8.05
CA ARG A 37 -3.64 -3.02 -9.42
C ARG A 37 -4.34 -4.27 -9.96
N TYR A 38 -4.66 -5.22 -9.09
CA TYR A 38 -5.18 -6.54 -9.45
C TYR A 38 -6.54 -6.84 -8.78
N PRO A 39 -7.56 -5.98 -8.92
CA PRO A 39 -8.82 -6.12 -8.19
C PRO A 39 -9.53 -7.45 -8.48
N GLU A 40 -9.42 -7.98 -9.71
CA GLU A 40 -10.01 -9.25 -10.14
C GLU A 40 -9.55 -10.45 -9.33
N HIS A 41 -8.38 -10.38 -8.69
CA HIS A 41 -7.87 -11.44 -7.82
C HIS A 41 -8.54 -11.47 -6.43
N PHE A 42 -9.17 -10.36 -6.02
CA PHE A 42 -9.60 -10.12 -4.63
C PHE A 42 -11.08 -9.74 -4.47
N GLN A 43 -11.79 -9.47 -5.56
CA GLN A 43 -13.21 -9.11 -5.51
C GLN A 43 -14.07 -10.16 -4.77
N GLY A 44 -15.03 -9.66 -3.97
CA GLY A 44 -15.94 -10.50 -3.18
C GLY A 44 -15.29 -11.15 -1.95
N GLN A 45 -14.01 -10.92 -1.70
CA GLN A 45 -13.29 -11.51 -0.58
C GLN A 45 -13.03 -10.48 0.52
N ARG A 46 -12.95 -10.97 1.77
CA ARG A 46 -12.41 -10.20 2.89
C ARG A 46 -10.92 -10.45 2.96
N VAL A 47 -10.12 -9.47 2.57
CA VAL A 47 -8.67 -9.61 2.49
C VAL A 47 -8.00 -8.93 3.68
N GLY A 48 -7.16 -9.67 4.40
CA GLY A 48 -6.24 -9.13 5.38
C GLY A 48 -4.88 -8.84 4.75
N VAL A 49 -4.27 -7.71 5.11
CA VAL A 49 -2.93 -7.32 4.66
C VAL A 49 -2.02 -7.08 5.85
N ILE A 50 -0.73 -7.37 5.66
CA ILE A 50 0.29 -7.09 6.66
C ILE A 50 1.12 -5.91 6.17
N VAL A 51 1.08 -4.82 6.92
CA VAL A 51 2.03 -3.72 6.78
C VAL A 51 3.21 -4.03 7.69
N SER A 52 4.35 -4.38 7.10
CA SER A 52 5.52 -4.87 7.84
C SER A 52 6.37 -3.77 8.48
N GLY A 53 6.25 -2.53 8.02
CA GLY A 53 7.13 -1.44 8.44
C GLY A 53 6.52 -0.06 8.24
N GLY A 54 6.95 0.87 9.09
CA GLY A 54 6.59 2.29 9.06
C GLY A 54 7.80 3.20 9.30
N ASN A 55 9.00 2.70 9.01
CA ASN A 55 10.25 3.43 9.21
C ASN A 55 10.42 4.46 8.08
N VAL A 56 9.62 5.51 8.14
CA VAL A 56 9.57 6.55 7.11
C VAL A 56 9.64 7.92 7.78
N THR A 57 10.38 8.83 7.17
CA THR A 57 10.30 10.24 7.49
C THR A 57 9.31 10.88 6.54
N LYS A 58 8.44 11.78 7.02
CA LYS A 58 7.63 12.62 6.14
C LYS A 58 8.59 13.36 5.22
N VAL A 59 8.62 12.99 3.95
CA VAL A 59 9.15 13.87 2.92
C VAL A 59 8.07 14.93 2.73
N GLN A 60 8.18 16.00 3.51
CA GLN A 60 7.45 17.24 3.18
C GLN A 60 7.89 17.64 1.76
N PRO A 61 6.99 18.18 0.91
CA PRO A 61 7.46 18.97 -0.22
C PRO A 61 8.38 20.10 0.25
#